data_AF-A0A2E4S0X0-F1
#
_entry.id   AF-A0A2E4S0X0-F1
#
_cell.length_a   1.000
_cell.length_b   1.000
_cell.length_c   1.000
_cell.angle_alpha   90.00
_cell.angle_beta   90.00
_cell.angle_gamma   90.00
#
_symmetry.space_group_name_H-M   'P 1'
#
loop_
_entity.id
_entity.type
_entity.pdbx_description
1 polymer ?
#
loop_
_entity_poly.entity_id
_entity_poly.type
_entity_poly.pdbx_seq_one_letter_code
_entity_poly.pdbx_strand_id
1 'polypeptide(L)'
;MSSEHKELSKPGTIQDDAVAQEMIRFWISNNQDHVSLMIGSSGDPEKEPPMWGFMLADIAKHVTRVLREQNPDGPSAQEIMEQILGGIGERLRHAPNLSGTTIKGKS
;
A
#
# COMPACT_ATOMS: atom_id res chain seq x y z
N MET A 1 9.81 21.61 -2.96
CA MET A 1 8.96 20.49 -3.37
C MET A 1 9.07 20.38 -4.87
N SER A 2 9.50 19.23 -5.41
CA SER A 2 9.55 19.02 -6.86
C SER A 2 8.14 19.16 -7.44
N SER A 3 8.01 19.85 -8.57
CA SER A 3 6.76 19.98 -9.33
C SER A 3 6.43 18.72 -10.15
N GLU A 4 7.30 17.71 -10.14
CA GLU A 4 7.08 16.44 -10.86
C GLU A 4 6.31 15.45 -9.99
N HIS A 5 5.00 15.66 -9.87
CA HIS A 5 4.09 14.66 -9.31
C HIS A 5 3.69 13.67 -10.43
N LYS A 6 4.59 12.75 -10.77
CA LYS A 6 4.30 11.70 -11.76
C LYS A 6 3.65 10.50 -11.08
N GLU A 7 2.54 10.03 -11.64
CA GLU A 7 1.90 8.79 -11.19
C GLU A 7 2.86 7.59 -11.34
N LEU A 8 2.77 6.65 -10.40
CA LEU A 8 3.50 5.39 -10.53
C LEU A 8 3.01 4.62 -11.76
N SER A 9 3.95 4.08 -12.53
CA SER A 9 3.63 3.26 -13.70
C SER A 9 3.27 1.83 -13.28
N LYS A 10 2.48 1.12 -14.09
CA LYS A 10 2.29 -0.33 -13.93
C LYS A 10 3.66 -1.02 -13.83
N PRO A 11 3.84 -2.01 -12.94
CA PRO A 11 5.04 -2.83 -12.92
C PRO A 11 5.28 -3.44 -14.30
N GLY A 12 6.54 -3.47 -14.75
CA GLY A 12 6.90 -4.01 -16.06
C GLY A 12 6.50 -5.47 -16.28
N THR A 13 6.36 -6.24 -15.20
CA THR A 13 5.91 -7.64 -15.22
C THR A 13 4.44 -7.82 -15.62
N ILE A 14 3.63 -6.76 -15.54
CA ILE A 14 2.19 -6.76 -15.86
C ILE A 14 1.78 -5.62 -16.80
N GLN A 15 2.75 -5.03 -17.52
CA GLN A 15 2.51 -3.86 -18.36
C GLN A 15 1.42 -4.10 -19.41
N ASP A 16 1.44 -5.28 -20.02
CA ASP A 16 0.50 -5.69 -21.08
C ASP A 16 -0.64 -6.59 -20.58
N ASP A 17 -0.75 -6.79 -19.26
CA ASP A 17 -1.82 -7.60 -18.69
C ASP A 17 -3.15 -6.81 -18.70
N ALA A 18 -4.03 -7.23 -19.62
CA ALA A 18 -5.34 -6.64 -19.85
C ALA A 18 -6.34 -6.91 -18.72
N VAL A 19 -6.12 -7.94 -17.89
CA VAL A 19 -6.99 -8.27 -16.75
C VAL A 19 -6.42 -7.79 -15.42
N ALA A 20 -5.19 -7.26 -15.40
CA ALA A 20 -4.61 -6.67 -14.20
C ALA A 20 -5.45 -5.49 -13.69
N GLN A 21 -5.83 -5.57 -12.41
CA GLN A 21 -6.62 -4.55 -11.72
C GLN A 21 -5.75 -3.77 -10.75
N GLU A 22 -5.94 -2.45 -10.71
CA GLU A 22 -5.35 -1.59 -9.70
C GLU A 22 -6.19 -1.63 -8.43
N MET A 23 -5.58 -2.07 -7.33
CA MET A 23 -6.28 -2.26 -6.04
C MET A 23 -6.22 -1.01 -5.15
N ILE A 24 -5.10 -0.29 -5.19
CA ILE A 24 -4.82 0.84 -4.29
C ILE A 24 -4.00 1.92 -4.99
N ARG A 25 -4.35 3.18 -4.72
CA ARG A 25 -3.47 4.33 -4.88
C ARG A 25 -3.46 5.15 -3.59
N PHE A 26 -2.27 5.57 -3.17
CA PHE A 26 -2.06 6.29 -1.92
C PHE A 26 -1.24 7.55 -2.18
N TRP A 27 -1.66 8.66 -1.57
CA TRP A 27 -1.01 9.96 -1.70
C TRP A 27 -0.88 10.62 -0.34
N ILE A 28 0.13 11.47 -0.20
CA ILE A 28 0.29 12.37 0.95
C ILE A 28 0.17 13.80 0.42
N SER A 29 -0.77 14.56 0.97
CA SER A 29 -0.98 15.97 0.63
C SER A 29 -1.41 16.74 1.87
N ASN A 30 -0.89 17.96 2.06
CA ASN A 30 -1.22 18.81 3.22
C ASN A 30 -1.10 18.09 4.59
N ASN A 31 -0.07 17.26 4.76
CA ASN A 31 0.14 16.41 5.94
C ASN A 31 -1.01 15.44 6.25
N GLN A 32 -1.81 15.10 5.24
CA GLN A 32 -2.88 14.13 5.32
C GLN A 32 -2.67 13.02 4.29
N ASP A 33 -3.17 11.85 4.65
CA ASP A 33 -3.15 10.68 3.80
C ASP A 33 -4.43 10.64 2.99
N HIS A 34 -4.31 10.35 1.70
CA HIS A 34 -5.41 10.17 0.78
C HIS A 34 -5.29 8.81 0.12
N VAL A 35 -6.39 8.07 0.05
CA VAL A 35 -6.42 6.74 -0.55
C VAL A 35 -7.62 6.57 -1.49
N SER A 36 -7.37 5.87 -2.61
CA SER A 36 -8.38 5.30 -3.47
C SER A 36 -8.25 3.78 -3.44
N LEU A 37 -9.35 3.09 -3.13
CA LEU A 37 -9.38 1.63 -2.97
C LEU A 37 -10.44 1.00 -3.87
N MET A 38 -10.08 -0.11 -4.51
CA MET A 38 -11.02 -1.01 -5.18
C MET A 38 -11.48 -2.08 -4.19
N ILE A 39 -12.65 -1.87 -3.59
CA ILE A 39 -13.26 -2.81 -2.64
C ILE A 39 -14.40 -3.58 -3.33
N GLY A 40 -14.58 -4.85 -3.00
CA GLY A 40 -15.60 -5.74 -3.55
C GLY A 40 -15.16 -6.51 -4.80
N SER A 41 -13.90 -6.42 -5.22
CA SER A 41 -13.41 -7.07 -6.44
C SER A 41 -13.14 -8.57 -6.28
N SER A 42 -13.07 -9.07 -5.04
CA SER A 42 -12.81 -10.48 -4.74
C SER A 42 -13.95 -11.42 -5.17
N GLY A 43 -15.17 -10.90 -5.34
CA GLY A 43 -16.38 -11.68 -5.55
C GLY A 43 -16.86 -12.48 -4.30
N ASP A 44 -16.09 -12.45 -3.22
CA ASP A 44 -16.36 -13.17 -1.97
C ASP A 44 -16.02 -12.28 -0.76
N PRO A 45 -17.04 -11.65 -0.13
CA PRO A 45 -16.85 -10.76 1.00
C PRO A 45 -16.12 -11.38 2.19
N GLU A 46 -16.16 -12.69 2.36
CA GLU A 46 -15.47 -13.38 3.47
C GLU A 46 -13.97 -13.55 3.20
N LYS A 47 -13.59 -13.63 1.92
CA LYS A 47 -12.18 -13.77 1.50
C LYS A 47 -11.47 -12.44 1.30
N GLU A 48 -12.23 -11.35 1.15
CA GLU A 48 -11.65 -10.04 0.87
C GLU A 48 -10.80 -9.47 2.02
N PRO A 49 -11.21 -9.52 3.31
CA PRO A 49 -10.38 -9.00 4.39
C PRO A 49 -9.01 -9.71 4.50
N PRO A 50 -8.92 -11.06 4.44
CA PRO A 50 -7.63 -11.76 4.36
C PRO A 50 -6.79 -11.34 3.15
N MET A 51 -7.41 -11.14 1.97
CA MET A 51 -6.72 -10.66 0.76
C MET A 51 -6.07 -9.29 0.99
N TRP A 52 -6.75 -8.35 1.65
CA TRP A 52 -6.16 -7.07 2.05
C TRP A 52 -4.98 -7.25 3.02
N GLY A 53 -5.10 -8.20 3.95
CA GLY A 53 -3.99 -8.58 4.84
C GLY A 53 -2.75 -9.06 4.07
N PHE A 54 -2.94 -9.89 3.04
CA PHE A 54 -1.84 -10.35 2.18
C PHE A 54 -1.19 -9.19 1.41
N MET A 55 -2.00 -8.30 0.81
CA MET A 55 -1.47 -7.14 0.09
C MET A 55 -0.63 -6.23 1.00
N LEU A 56 -1.09 -5.94 2.22
CA LEU A 56 -0.34 -5.13 3.17
C LEU A 56 0.98 -5.80 3.58
N ALA A 57 0.99 -7.12 3.76
CA ALA A 57 2.20 -7.87 4.07
C ALA A 57 3.21 -7.85 2.90
N ASP A 58 2.74 -7.97 1.66
CA ASP A 58 3.60 -7.94 0.48
C ASP A 58 4.18 -6.53 0.22
N ILE A 59 3.39 -5.47 0.47
CA ILE A 59 3.88 -4.10 0.48
C ILE A 59 4.99 -3.95 1.53
N ALA A 60 4.76 -4.38 2.77
CA ALA A 60 5.74 -4.28 3.84
C ALA A 60 7.05 -5.00 3.48
N LYS A 61 6.96 -6.23 2.95
CA LYS A 61 8.14 -6.99 2.48
C LYS A 61 8.90 -6.27 1.36
N HIS A 62 8.19 -5.69 0.40
CA HIS A 62 8.82 -4.93 -0.70
C HIS A 62 9.53 -3.69 -0.19
N VAL A 63 8.89 -2.92 0.71
CA VAL A 63 9.50 -1.75 1.34
C VAL A 63 10.75 -2.15 2.12
N THR A 64 10.67 -3.19 2.95
CA THR A 64 11.81 -3.72 3.71
C THR A 64 12.98 -4.09 2.79
N ARG A 65 12.71 -4.82 1.71
CA ARG A 65 13.73 -5.22 0.75
C ARG A 65 14.42 -4.01 0.12
N VAL A 66 13.64 -3.05 -0.38
CA VAL A 66 14.18 -1.85 -1.05
C VAL A 66 14.96 -0.95 -0.09
N LEU A 67 14.48 -0.76 1.15
CA LEU A 67 15.20 0.01 2.16
C LEU A 67 16.55 -0.63 2.53
N ARG A 68 16.61 -1.97 2.61
CA ARG A 68 17.88 -2.70 2.78
C ARG A 68 18.82 -2.56 1.60
N GLU A 69 18.30 -2.63 0.37
CA GLU A 69 19.10 -2.47 -0.83
C GLU A 69 19.70 -1.06 -0.94
N GLN A 70 18.95 -0.04 -0.54
CA GLN A 70 19.39 1.36 -0.56
C GLN A 70 20.36 1.70 0.58
N ASN A 71 20.25 1.03 1.72
CA ASN A 71 21.13 1.22 2.87
C ASN A 71 21.59 -0.13 3.47
N PRO A 72 22.57 -0.81 2.84
CA PRO A 72 23.01 -2.13 3.27
C PRO A 72 23.58 -2.18 4.70
N ASP A 73 24.22 -1.10 5.13
CA ASP A 73 24.81 -0.91 6.47
C ASP A 73 23.79 -0.39 7.50
N GLY A 74 22.55 -0.11 7.08
CA GLY A 74 21.46 0.31 7.93
C GLY A 74 20.80 -0.83 8.72
N PRO A 75 19.61 -0.59 9.27
CA PRO A 75 18.86 -1.60 10.02
C PRO A 75 18.66 -2.89 9.21
N SER A 76 18.64 -4.03 9.89
CA SER A 76 18.36 -5.33 9.32
C SER A 76 16.92 -5.42 8.80
N ALA A 77 16.65 -6.41 7.94
CA ALA A 77 15.30 -6.63 7.41
C ALA A 77 14.26 -6.85 8.53
N GLN A 78 14.67 -7.52 9.61
CA GLN A 78 13.85 -7.74 10.78
C GLN A 78 13.53 -6.40 11.49
N GLU A 79 14.53 -5.59 11.79
CA GLU A 79 14.33 -4.29 12.46
C GLU A 79 13.45 -3.35 11.63
N ILE A 80 13.60 -3.33 10.30
CA ILE A 80 12.73 -2.53 9.42
C ILE A 80 11.29 -3.04 9.49
N MET A 81 11.09 -4.36 9.48
CA MET A 81 9.74 -4.94 9.59
C MET A 81 9.11 -4.60 10.95
N GLU A 82 9.88 -4.66 12.04
CA GLU A 82 9.44 -4.26 13.37
C GLU A 82 9.03 -2.78 13.43
N GLN A 83 9.80 -1.89 12.78
CA GLN A 83 9.45 -0.48 12.66
C GLN A 83 8.16 -0.25 11.85
N ILE A 84 7.97 -0.98 10.74
CA ILE A 84 6.74 -0.92 9.93
C ILE A 84 5.54 -1.37 10.77
N LEU A 85 5.64 -2.51 11.46
CA LEU A 85 4.58 -3.03 12.33
C LEU A 85 4.28 -2.08 13.50
N GLY A 86 5.31 -1.47 14.08
CA GLY A 86 5.17 -0.43 15.10
C GLY A 86 4.38 0.77 14.59
N GLY A 87 4.71 1.27 13.39
CA GLY A 87 3.99 2.38 12.74
C GLY A 87 2.53 2.06 12.42
N ILE A 88 2.23 0.83 11.98
CA ILE A 88 0.85 0.35 11.80
C ILE A 88 0.11 0.38 13.14
N GLY A 89 0.71 -0.16 14.20
CA GLY A 89 0.11 -0.17 15.53
C GLY A 89 -0.19 1.22 16.08
N GLU A 90 0.76 2.15 15.95
CA GLU A 90 0.57 3.56 16.31
C GLU A 90 -0.59 4.18 15.54
N ARG A 91 -0.65 3.98 14.22
CA ARG A 91 -1.72 4.54 13.39
C ARG A 91 -3.09 3.97 13.78
N LEU A 92 -3.20 2.68 14.07
CA LEU A 92 -4.45 2.07 14.50
C LEU A 92 -4.92 2.57 15.87
N ARG A 93 -4.00 2.87 16.79
CA ARG A 93 -4.32 3.45 18.11
C ARG A 93 -4.76 4.90 18.04
N HIS A 94 -4.21 5.68 17.11
CA HIS A 94 -4.33 7.14 17.09
C HIS A 94 -4.95 7.70 15.80
N ALA A 95 -5.61 6.86 14.99
CA ALA A 95 -6.02 7.21 13.62
C ALA A 95 -6.82 8.53 13.56
N PRO A 96 -6.39 9.52 12.75
CA PRO A 96 -7.23 10.67 12.41
C PRO A 96 -8.42 10.23 11.54
N ASN A 97 -9.40 11.13 11.38
CA ASN A 97 -10.56 10.93 10.50
C ASN A 97 -10.11 10.43 9.11
N LEU A 98 -10.73 9.35 8.64
CA LEU A 98 -10.44 8.76 7.33
C LEU A 98 -10.78 9.76 6.22
N SER A 99 -9.78 10.22 5.48
CA SER A 99 -9.94 10.96 4.23
C SER A 99 -9.64 10.06 3.04
N GLY A 100 -10.64 9.73 2.21
CA GLY A 100 -10.45 8.86 1.06
C GLY A 100 -11.69 8.71 0.20
N THR A 101 -11.52 8.12 -0.99
CA THR A 101 -12.60 7.75 -1.90
C THR A 101 -12.61 6.24 -2.09
N THR A 102 -13.77 5.61 -1.96
CA THR A 102 -13.94 4.17 -2.20
C THR A 102 -14.72 3.97 -3.49
N ILE A 103 -14.16 3.19 -4.41
CA ILE A 103 -14.89 2.73 -5.59
C ILE A 103 -15.27 1.27 -5.33
N LYS A 104 -16.58 0.98 -5.35
CA LYS A 104 -17.05 -0.41 -5.32
C LYS A 104 -16.80 -1.04 -6.69
N GLY A 105 -16.16 -2.21 -6.71
CA GLY A 105 -16.11 -3.05 -7.90
C GLY A 105 -17.54 -3.34 -8.38
N LYS A 106 -17.81 -3.22 -9.68
CA LYS A 106 -19.09 -3.65 -10.25
C LYS A 106 -19.10 -5.18 -10.22
N SER A 107 -20.02 -5.77 -9.47
CA SER A 107 -20.36 -7.20 -9.52
C SER A 107 -20.91 -7.58 -10.89
#